data_AF-A0A506U544-F1
#
_entry.id   AF-A0A506U544-F1
#
_cell.length_a   1.000
_cell.length_b   1.000
_cell.length_c   1.000
_cell.angle_alpha   90.00
_cell.angle_beta   90.00
_cell.angle_gamma   90.00
#
_symmetry.space_group_name_H-M   'P 1'
#
loop_
_entity.id
_entity.type
_entity.pdbx_description
1 polymer ?
#
loop_
_entity_poly.entity_id
_entity_poly.type
_entity_poly.pdbx_seq_one_letter_code
_entity_poly.pdbx_strand_id
1 'polypeptide(L)'
;MPMPMPMIVLVLSLACCTFAHPRSAEAASAHLIEVANPYSNPTLRDIRKRLGAHQSVSSGELRLLAGHGDSLAAFTLAEKLVSSGKPSVKGEAAYYYAVAALNGRAYAIKPLVVILRAPAVTYGPGQLDYIETALLRQAHAGSPDAILALVSLYQLGRPFGAKPDEAEDLLRSNRLNRFDGGEALQLAVNIASSGTPDAVELGLLRYYLLVASRSQEPGTRAAAQNLLRAYSDLRP
;
A
#
# COMPACT_ATOMS: atom_id res chain seq x y z
N MET A 1 -52.57 0.89 68.39
CA MET A 1 -51.60 0.00 69.06
C MET A 1 -50.29 0.02 68.29
N PRO A 2 -49.30 0.81 68.74
CA PRO A 2 -47.94 0.78 68.22
C PRO A 2 -47.04 0.01 69.19
N MET A 3 -46.26 -0.96 68.71
CA MET A 3 -45.17 -1.57 69.46
C MET A 3 -43.89 -1.45 68.62
N PRO A 4 -42.80 -0.92 69.20
CA PRO A 4 -41.58 -0.58 68.50
C PRO A 4 -40.62 -1.77 68.38
N MET A 5 -39.90 -1.82 67.25
CA MET A 5 -38.72 -2.67 67.07
C MET A 5 -37.51 -2.07 67.78
N PRO A 6 -36.72 -2.86 68.53
CA PRO A 6 -35.36 -2.52 68.86
C PRO A 6 -34.38 -3.12 67.83
N MET A 7 -33.66 -2.19 67.22
CA MET A 7 -32.41 -2.31 66.50
C MET A 7 -31.31 -2.87 67.42
N ILE A 8 -30.60 -3.93 67.03
CA ILE A 8 -29.26 -4.30 67.53
C ILE A 8 -28.55 -5.23 66.52
N VAL A 9 -27.43 -4.71 66.02
CA VAL A 9 -26.11 -5.35 65.80
C VAL A 9 -26.00 -6.56 64.87
N LEU A 10 -25.26 -6.36 63.77
CA LEU A 10 -24.06 -7.17 63.51
C LEU A 10 -23.11 -6.44 62.54
N VAL A 11 -21.99 -5.97 63.06
CA VAL A 11 -20.79 -5.64 62.28
C VAL A 11 -20.21 -6.97 61.81
N LEU A 12 -20.29 -7.24 60.50
CA LEU A 12 -19.61 -8.39 59.89
C LEU A 12 -18.57 -7.87 58.90
N SER A 13 -17.36 -7.68 59.43
CA SER A 13 -16.14 -7.65 58.63
C SER A 13 -15.92 -9.06 58.08
N LEU A 14 -16.19 -9.26 56.80
CA LEU A 14 -15.68 -10.40 56.04
C LEU A 14 -14.69 -9.87 55.01
N ALA A 15 -13.41 -9.96 55.37
CA ALA A 15 -12.33 -10.14 54.42
C ALA A 15 -12.62 -11.42 53.63
N CYS A 16 -13.16 -11.26 52.41
CA CYS A 16 -13.39 -12.38 51.52
C CYS A 16 -12.25 -12.44 50.50
N CYS A 17 -11.53 -13.55 50.59
CA CYS A 17 -10.52 -14.06 49.69
C CYS A 17 -10.83 -13.78 48.21
N THR A 18 -9.98 -12.98 47.55
CA THR A 18 -9.75 -13.13 46.11
C THR A 18 -8.45 -13.88 45.91
N PHE A 19 -8.64 -15.14 45.53
CA PHE A 19 -7.65 -16.10 45.04
C PHE A 19 -6.54 -15.44 44.22
N ALA A 20 -5.31 -15.51 44.74
CA ALA A 20 -4.10 -15.40 43.94
C ALA A 20 -4.05 -16.59 42.96
N HIS A 21 -4.33 -16.31 41.68
CA HIS A 21 -3.91 -17.18 40.59
C HIS A 21 -2.57 -16.67 40.06
N PRO A 22 -1.46 -17.41 40.18
CA PRO A 22 -0.30 -17.19 39.35
C PRO A 22 -0.59 -17.87 38.01
N ARG A 23 -1.16 -17.13 37.06
CA ARG A 23 -1.36 -17.63 35.69
C ARG A 23 -0.59 -16.75 34.71
N SER A 24 0.62 -17.20 34.42
CA SER A 24 1.27 -17.07 33.12
C SER A 24 1.47 -15.65 32.59
N ALA A 25 2.36 -14.90 33.24
CA ALA A 25 3.07 -13.77 32.62
C ALA A 25 4.34 -14.23 31.86
N GLU A 26 4.31 -15.44 31.29
CA GLU A 26 5.44 -16.11 30.66
C GLU A 26 4.95 -16.92 29.45
N ALA A 27 4.53 -16.22 28.39
CA ALA A 27 4.39 -16.75 27.03
C ALA A 27 3.98 -15.64 26.04
N ALA A 28 4.68 -14.51 26.05
CA ALA A 28 4.59 -13.54 24.96
C ALA A 28 5.94 -12.85 24.71
N SER A 29 7.05 -13.57 24.92
CA SER A 29 8.30 -13.28 24.22
C SER A 29 8.16 -13.81 22.80
N ALA A 30 7.22 -13.21 22.05
CA ALA A 30 7.14 -13.40 20.62
C ALA A 30 8.49 -12.96 20.08
N HIS A 31 9.21 -13.95 19.54
CA HIS A 31 10.48 -13.85 18.86
C HIS A 31 10.46 -12.63 17.92
N LEU A 32 10.97 -11.49 18.42
CA LEU A 32 11.45 -10.43 17.56
C LEU A 32 12.58 -11.08 16.78
N ILE A 33 12.29 -11.56 15.58
CA ILE A 33 13.32 -11.73 14.58
C ILE A 33 13.81 -10.30 14.36
N GLU A 34 14.84 -9.93 15.11
CA GLU A 34 15.66 -8.79 14.80
C GLU A 34 16.06 -9.01 13.34
N VAL A 35 15.43 -8.28 12.42
CA VAL A 35 15.79 -8.32 11.01
C VAL A 35 17.20 -7.78 11.00
N ALA A 36 18.17 -8.69 11.10
CA ALA A 36 19.57 -8.35 11.22
C ALA A 36 19.86 -7.31 10.15
N ASN A 37 20.26 -6.11 10.59
CA ASN A 37 20.52 -5.01 9.69
C ASN A 37 21.39 -5.56 8.55
N PRO A 38 20.93 -5.60 7.29
CA PRO A 38 21.65 -6.29 6.22
C PRO A 38 23.04 -5.67 6.00
N TYR A 39 23.25 -4.44 6.47
CA TYR A 39 24.52 -3.75 6.43
C TYR A 39 25.51 -4.12 7.55
N SER A 40 25.10 -5.01 8.47
CA SER A 40 26.04 -5.70 9.36
C SER A 40 27.07 -6.51 8.55
N ASN A 41 26.65 -7.05 7.40
CA ASN A 41 27.56 -7.66 6.42
C ASN A 41 28.39 -6.57 5.70
N PRO A 42 29.74 -6.59 5.81
CA PRO A 42 30.59 -5.59 5.18
C PRO A 42 30.48 -5.58 3.65
N THR A 43 30.27 -6.73 3.02
CA THR A 43 30.11 -6.84 1.56
C THR A 43 28.85 -6.12 1.08
N LEU A 44 27.71 -6.31 1.77
CA LEU A 44 26.46 -5.62 1.41
C LEU A 44 26.58 -4.11 1.60
N ARG A 45 27.27 -3.68 2.65
CA ARG A 45 27.54 -2.25 2.90
C ARG A 45 28.38 -1.63 1.80
N ASP A 46 29.42 -2.31 1.35
CA ASP A 46 30.29 -1.85 0.26
C ASP A 46 29.55 -1.77 -1.07
N ILE A 47 28.77 -2.79 -1.42
CA ILE A 47 27.91 -2.77 -2.62
C ILE A 47 26.94 -1.58 -2.52
N ARG A 48 26.30 -1.38 -1.36
CA ARG A 48 25.32 -0.31 -1.17
C ARG A 48 25.94 1.08 -1.26
N LYS A 49 27.16 1.24 -0.75
CA LYS A 49 27.96 2.47 -0.85
C LYS A 49 28.29 2.77 -2.31
N ARG A 50 28.74 1.77 -3.08
CA ARG A 50 28.98 1.91 -4.54
C ARG A 50 27.71 2.30 -5.29
N LEU A 51 26.59 1.64 -4.99
CA LEU A 51 25.30 1.94 -5.60
C LEU A 51 24.87 3.38 -5.32
N GLY A 52 25.02 3.85 -4.07
CA GLY A 52 24.71 5.23 -3.69
C GLY A 52 25.65 6.27 -4.31
N ALA A 53 26.89 5.88 -4.61
CA ALA A 53 27.88 6.70 -5.31
C ALA A 53 27.77 6.61 -6.84
N HIS A 54 26.72 5.98 -7.39
CA HIS A 54 26.52 5.75 -8.82
C HIS A 54 27.69 5.02 -9.50
N GLN A 55 28.45 4.23 -8.75
CA GLN A 55 29.52 3.39 -9.28
C GLN A 55 28.95 2.11 -9.91
N SER A 56 29.76 1.42 -10.71
CA SER A 56 29.35 0.17 -11.36
C SER A 56 29.01 -0.90 -10.31
N VAL A 57 27.79 -1.45 -10.42
CA VAL A 57 27.29 -2.55 -9.61
C VAL A 57 26.69 -3.60 -10.56
N SER A 58 27.11 -4.85 -10.39
CA SER A 58 26.65 -5.96 -11.22
C SER A 58 25.20 -6.34 -10.90
N SER A 59 24.53 -7.02 -11.84
CA SER A 59 23.15 -7.48 -11.59
C SER A 59 23.06 -8.48 -10.45
N GLY A 60 24.09 -9.31 -10.23
CA GLY A 60 24.14 -10.25 -9.10
C GLY A 60 24.21 -9.53 -7.75
N GLU A 61 24.99 -8.47 -7.67
CA GLU A 61 25.09 -7.62 -6.47
C GLU A 61 23.79 -6.87 -6.19
N LEU A 62 23.12 -6.37 -7.24
CA LEU A 62 21.79 -5.77 -7.10
C LEU A 62 20.75 -6.79 -6.62
N ARG A 63 20.76 -8.01 -7.17
CA ARG A 63 19.88 -9.11 -6.71
C ARG A 63 20.10 -9.43 -5.25
N LEU A 64 21.36 -9.46 -4.82
CA LEU A 64 21.73 -9.74 -3.44
C LEU A 64 21.18 -8.66 -2.50
N LEU A 65 21.41 -7.38 -2.80
CA LEU A 65 20.85 -6.27 -2.02
C LEU A 65 19.31 -6.27 -2.00
N ALA A 66 18.68 -6.48 -3.16
CA ALA A 66 17.23 -6.53 -3.29
C ALA A 66 16.61 -7.72 -2.52
N GLY A 67 17.31 -8.87 -2.46
CA GLY A 67 16.94 -10.02 -1.65
C GLY A 67 16.91 -9.74 -0.15
N HIS A 68 17.66 -8.72 0.30
CA HIS A 68 17.64 -8.20 1.67
C HIS A 68 16.70 -6.99 1.85
N GLY A 69 15.86 -6.68 0.86
CA GLY A 69 14.87 -5.60 0.95
C GLY A 69 15.40 -4.20 0.61
N ASP A 70 16.61 -4.06 0.07
CA ASP A 70 17.08 -2.74 -0.38
C ASP A 70 16.25 -2.26 -1.59
N SER A 71 15.43 -1.24 -1.36
CA SER A 71 14.51 -0.71 -2.36
C SER A 71 15.22 -0.04 -3.53
N LEU A 72 16.40 0.55 -3.32
CA LEU A 72 17.17 1.21 -4.40
C LEU A 72 17.70 0.16 -5.38
N ALA A 73 18.34 -0.88 -4.86
CA ALA A 73 18.87 -1.97 -5.64
C ALA A 73 17.78 -2.72 -6.38
N ALA A 74 16.63 -2.96 -5.72
CA ALA A 74 15.46 -3.56 -6.36
C ALA A 74 14.96 -2.71 -7.53
N PHE A 75 14.78 -1.41 -7.33
CA PHE A 75 14.35 -0.50 -8.40
C PHE A 75 15.36 -0.46 -9.56
N THR A 76 16.65 -0.25 -9.26
CA THR A 76 17.71 -0.20 -10.28
C THR A 76 17.82 -1.52 -11.05
N LEU A 77 17.64 -2.67 -10.40
CA LEU A 77 17.63 -3.96 -11.06
C LEU A 77 16.42 -4.10 -11.98
N ALA A 78 15.23 -3.72 -11.53
CA ALA A 78 14.02 -3.77 -12.35
C ALA A 78 14.17 -2.92 -13.62
N GLU A 79 14.68 -1.68 -13.50
CA GLU A 79 14.98 -0.83 -14.66
C GLU A 79 15.97 -1.46 -15.62
N LYS A 80 17.04 -2.08 -15.10
CA LYS A 80 18.04 -2.77 -15.92
C LYS A 80 17.43 -3.97 -16.66
N LEU A 81 16.54 -4.72 -16.02
CA LEU A 81 15.83 -5.85 -16.64
C LEU A 81 14.87 -5.36 -17.75
N VAL A 82 14.09 -4.32 -17.51
CA VAL A 82 13.20 -3.72 -18.52
C VAL A 82 14.01 -3.18 -19.69
N SER A 83 15.11 -2.48 -19.42
CA SER A 83 16.00 -1.89 -20.43
C SER A 83 16.68 -2.94 -21.31
N SER A 84 16.78 -4.19 -20.86
CA SER A 84 17.30 -5.28 -21.68
C SER A 84 16.38 -5.66 -22.85
N GLY A 85 15.12 -5.23 -22.83
CA GLY A 85 14.12 -5.51 -23.86
C GLY A 85 13.64 -6.97 -23.93
N LYS A 86 14.17 -7.86 -23.08
CA LYS A 86 13.86 -9.29 -23.11
C LYS A 86 12.48 -9.56 -22.47
N PRO A 87 11.53 -10.18 -23.19
CA PRO A 87 10.22 -10.50 -22.62
C PRO A 87 10.28 -11.45 -21.42
N SER A 88 11.26 -12.37 -21.40
CA SER A 88 11.42 -13.40 -20.38
C SER A 88 11.74 -12.86 -18.98
N VAL A 89 12.25 -11.62 -18.87
CA VAL A 89 12.60 -11.01 -17.58
C VAL A 89 11.55 -10.04 -17.05
N LYS A 90 10.42 -9.86 -17.76
CA LYS A 90 9.37 -8.93 -17.34
C LYS A 90 8.74 -9.33 -16.01
N GLY A 91 8.49 -10.62 -15.77
CA GLY A 91 8.00 -11.12 -14.48
C GLY A 91 8.98 -10.85 -13.34
N GLU A 92 10.28 -11.08 -13.57
CA GLU A 92 11.34 -10.77 -12.61
C GLU A 92 11.42 -9.26 -12.33
N ALA A 93 11.32 -8.42 -13.36
CA ALA A 93 11.29 -6.98 -13.20
C ALA A 93 10.07 -6.50 -12.39
N ALA A 94 8.88 -7.08 -12.63
CA ALA A 94 7.69 -6.79 -11.85
C ALA A 94 7.87 -7.14 -10.37
N TYR A 95 8.47 -8.30 -10.07
CA TYR A 95 8.80 -8.69 -8.71
C TYR A 95 9.72 -7.65 -8.02
N TYR A 96 10.79 -7.20 -8.69
CA TYR A 96 11.69 -6.22 -8.09
C TYR A 96 11.08 -4.81 -7.96
N TYR A 97 10.20 -4.40 -8.87
CA TYR A 97 9.42 -3.18 -8.64
C TYR A 97 8.48 -3.31 -7.44
N ALA A 98 7.87 -4.48 -7.20
CA ALA A 98 7.06 -4.71 -6.02
C ALA A 98 7.88 -4.68 -4.73
N VAL A 99 9.09 -5.26 -4.72
CA VAL A 99 10.03 -5.13 -3.59
C VAL A 99 10.38 -3.67 -3.34
N ALA A 100 10.67 -2.88 -4.38
CA ALA A 100 10.96 -1.46 -4.25
C ALA A 100 9.78 -0.67 -3.68
N ALA A 101 8.57 -0.91 -4.22
CA ALA A 101 7.34 -0.26 -3.77
C ALA A 101 7.05 -0.56 -2.29
N LEU A 102 7.12 -1.83 -1.90
CA LEU A 102 6.89 -2.26 -0.52
C LEU A 102 7.86 -1.60 0.48
N ASN A 103 9.11 -1.37 0.06
CA ASN A 103 10.17 -0.81 0.90
C ASN A 103 10.38 0.71 0.68
N GLY A 104 9.30 1.44 0.40
CA GLY A 104 9.27 2.91 0.47
C GLY A 104 9.47 3.65 -0.86
N ARG A 105 9.54 2.96 -2.00
CA ARG A 105 9.62 3.61 -3.33
C ARG A 105 8.29 3.50 -4.07
N ALA A 106 7.28 4.22 -3.60
CA ALA A 106 5.93 4.21 -4.18
C ALA A 106 5.92 4.51 -5.69
N TYR A 107 6.85 5.32 -6.20
CA TYR A 107 6.98 5.60 -7.63
C TYR A 107 7.29 4.36 -8.50
N ALA A 108 7.71 3.23 -7.90
CA ALA A 108 7.87 1.95 -8.57
C ALA A 108 6.53 1.29 -8.97
N ILE A 109 5.40 1.73 -8.39
CA ILE A 109 4.07 1.19 -8.71
C ILE A 109 3.70 1.45 -10.18
N LYS A 110 3.98 2.64 -10.71
CA LYS A 110 3.63 2.96 -12.11
C LYS A 110 4.27 2.01 -13.14
N PRO A 111 5.61 1.83 -13.18
CA PRO A 111 6.22 0.88 -14.11
C PRO A 111 5.84 -0.58 -13.81
N LEU A 112 5.58 -0.94 -12.54
CA LEU A 112 5.04 -2.24 -12.19
C LEU A 112 3.68 -2.50 -12.88
N VAL A 113 2.75 -1.56 -12.79
CA VAL A 113 1.41 -1.68 -13.39
C VAL A 113 1.48 -1.80 -14.90
N VAL A 114 2.40 -1.09 -15.55
CA VAL A 114 2.65 -1.23 -16.99
C VAL A 114 3.00 -2.68 -17.35
N ILE A 115 3.84 -3.35 -16.54
CA ILE A 115 4.16 -4.76 -16.76
C ILE A 115 2.96 -5.66 -16.48
N LEU A 116 2.22 -5.42 -15.39
CA LEU A 116 1.05 -6.24 -15.02
C LEU A 116 -0.10 -6.17 -16.02
N ARG A 117 -0.28 -5.02 -16.69
CA ARG A 117 -1.28 -4.85 -17.76
C ARG A 117 -0.84 -5.48 -19.08
N ALA A 118 0.45 -5.75 -19.27
CA ALA A 118 0.96 -6.33 -20.50
C ALA A 118 0.48 -7.78 -20.67
N PRO A 119 -0.01 -8.17 -21.86
CA PRO A 119 -0.40 -9.55 -22.11
C PRO A 119 0.83 -10.48 -22.11
N ALA A 120 0.60 -11.75 -21.78
CA ALA A 120 1.57 -12.85 -21.90
C ALA A 120 2.88 -12.67 -21.10
N VAL A 121 2.86 -11.95 -19.97
CA VAL A 121 3.98 -11.96 -19.03
C VAL A 121 3.96 -13.27 -18.23
N THR A 122 5.10 -13.97 -18.22
CA THR A 122 5.28 -15.16 -17.38
C THR A 122 5.86 -14.73 -16.03
N TYR A 123 5.30 -15.28 -14.95
CA TYR A 123 5.74 -15.03 -13.59
C TYR A 123 6.28 -16.32 -12.98
N GLY A 124 7.34 -16.20 -12.18
CA GLY A 124 7.88 -17.31 -11.41
C GLY A 124 6.96 -17.71 -10.24
N PRO A 125 7.22 -18.87 -9.61
CA PRO A 125 6.44 -19.35 -8.47
C PRO A 125 6.36 -18.30 -7.35
N GLY A 126 5.16 -18.02 -6.85
CA GLY A 126 4.90 -17.08 -5.75
C GLY A 126 5.16 -15.60 -6.05
N GLN A 127 5.65 -15.25 -7.26
CA GLN A 127 5.90 -13.84 -7.61
C GLN A 127 4.60 -13.04 -7.68
N LEU A 128 3.55 -13.60 -8.27
CA LEU A 128 2.26 -12.92 -8.37
C LEU A 128 1.64 -12.63 -6.99
N ASP A 129 1.62 -13.62 -6.10
CA ASP A 129 1.09 -13.46 -4.75
C ASP A 129 1.86 -12.39 -3.97
N TYR A 130 3.19 -12.36 -4.12
CA TYR A 130 4.03 -11.33 -3.52
C TYR A 130 3.71 -9.93 -4.08
N ILE A 131 3.60 -9.82 -5.41
CA ILE A 131 3.28 -8.55 -6.08
C ILE A 131 1.91 -8.04 -5.63
N GLU A 132 0.90 -8.91 -5.61
CA GLU A 132 -0.45 -8.57 -5.15
C GLU A 132 -0.43 -8.10 -3.70
N THR A 133 0.25 -8.83 -2.82
CA THR A 133 0.40 -8.46 -1.41
C THR A 133 1.11 -7.11 -1.24
N ALA A 134 2.14 -6.84 -2.04
CA ALA A 134 2.86 -5.57 -2.00
C ALA A 134 1.95 -4.41 -2.43
N LEU A 135 1.17 -4.58 -3.49
CA LEU A 135 0.18 -3.59 -3.93
C LEU A 135 -0.92 -3.39 -2.90
N LEU A 136 -1.44 -4.46 -2.29
CA LEU A 136 -2.47 -4.38 -1.25
C LEU A 136 -1.96 -3.60 -0.04
N ARG A 137 -0.73 -3.87 0.42
CA ARG A 137 -0.10 -3.11 1.51
C ARG A 137 0.00 -1.62 1.18
N GLN A 138 0.42 -1.28 -0.04
CA GLN A 138 0.47 0.12 -0.48
C GLN A 138 -0.92 0.74 -0.56
N ALA A 139 -1.92 0.01 -1.04
CA ALA A 139 -3.30 0.48 -1.10
C ALA A 139 -3.89 0.72 0.30
N HIS A 140 -3.66 -0.19 1.26
CA HIS A 140 -4.06 -0.02 2.65
C HIS A 140 -3.31 1.13 3.34
N ALA A 141 -2.07 1.41 2.94
CA ALA A 141 -1.33 2.60 3.35
C ALA A 141 -1.84 3.90 2.70
N GLY A 142 -2.87 3.82 1.85
CA GLY A 142 -3.50 4.97 1.22
C GLY A 142 -2.89 5.38 -0.13
N SER A 143 -1.99 4.58 -0.72
CA SER A 143 -1.39 4.87 -2.03
C SER A 143 -2.45 4.84 -3.14
N PRO A 144 -2.76 5.99 -3.76
CA PRO A 144 -3.83 6.06 -4.76
C PRO A 144 -3.45 5.33 -6.05
N ASP A 145 -2.17 5.38 -6.42
CA ASP A 145 -1.62 4.62 -7.56
C ASP A 145 -1.82 3.11 -7.36
N ALA A 146 -1.63 2.59 -6.13
CA ALA A 146 -1.83 1.18 -5.83
C ALA A 146 -3.32 0.78 -5.82
N ILE A 147 -4.19 1.66 -5.32
CA ILE A 147 -5.65 1.44 -5.28
C ILE A 147 -6.20 1.38 -6.70
N LEU A 148 -5.88 2.38 -7.53
CA LEU A 148 -6.24 2.42 -8.94
C LEU A 148 -5.75 1.19 -9.68
N ALA A 149 -4.49 0.81 -9.44
CA ALA A 149 -3.89 -0.38 -10.03
C ALA A 149 -4.67 -1.65 -9.69
N LEU A 150 -4.93 -1.92 -8.40
CA LEU A 150 -5.60 -3.14 -7.96
C LEU A 150 -7.04 -3.21 -8.46
N VAL A 151 -7.80 -2.13 -8.34
CA VAL A 151 -9.19 -2.06 -8.82
C VAL A 151 -9.24 -2.38 -10.32
N SER A 152 -8.36 -1.75 -11.11
CA SER A 152 -8.28 -1.97 -12.55
C SER A 152 -7.86 -3.41 -12.89
N LEU A 153 -6.85 -3.98 -12.21
CA LEU A 153 -6.37 -5.33 -12.46
C LEU A 153 -7.38 -6.42 -12.03
N TYR A 154 -8.10 -6.20 -10.93
CA TYR A 154 -9.16 -7.08 -10.45
C TYR A 154 -10.39 -7.07 -11.37
N GLN A 155 -10.72 -5.94 -11.99
CA GLN A 155 -11.79 -5.90 -12.99
C GLN A 155 -11.36 -6.50 -14.32
N LEU A 156 -10.10 -6.29 -14.71
CA LEU A 156 -9.51 -6.90 -15.90
C LEU A 156 -9.39 -8.43 -15.76
N GLY A 157 -9.40 -8.94 -14.52
CA GLY A 157 -9.29 -10.36 -14.21
C GLY A 157 -7.89 -10.95 -14.38
N ARG A 158 -6.88 -10.12 -14.63
CA ARG A 158 -5.47 -10.52 -14.80
C ARG A 158 -4.53 -9.45 -14.24
N PRO A 159 -3.37 -9.86 -13.69
CA PRO A 159 -2.88 -11.24 -13.57
C PRO A 159 -3.43 -11.99 -12.34
N PHE A 160 -4.14 -11.32 -11.43
CA PHE A 160 -4.54 -11.89 -10.12
C PHE A 160 -5.88 -12.67 -10.12
N GLY A 161 -6.57 -12.73 -11.26
CA GLY A 161 -7.96 -13.19 -11.32
C GLY A 161 -8.95 -12.05 -11.10
N ALA A 162 -10.23 -12.32 -11.40
CA ALA A 162 -11.30 -11.35 -11.22
C ALA A 162 -11.75 -11.30 -9.75
N LYS A 163 -11.72 -10.10 -9.16
CA LYS A 163 -11.99 -9.85 -7.74
C LYS A 163 -12.83 -8.57 -7.55
N PRO A 164 -14.06 -8.53 -8.09
CA PRO A 164 -14.87 -7.31 -8.12
C PRO A 164 -15.27 -6.82 -6.72
N ASP A 165 -15.50 -7.73 -5.79
CA ASP A 165 -15.90 -7.41 -4.41
C ASP A 165 -14.75 -6.74 -3.66
N GLU A 166 -13.53 -7.27 -3.79
CA GLU A 166 -12.32 -6.67 -3.21
C GLU A 166 -12.00 -5.30 -3.83
N ALA A 167 -12.27 -5.14 -5.13
CA ALA A 167 -12.13 -3.86 -5.81
C ALA A 167 -13.11 -2.82 -5.24
N GLU A 168 -14.36 -3.21 -4.97
CA GLU A 168 -15.35 -2.32 -4.34
C GLU A 168 -14.94 -1.95 -2.90
N ASP A 169 -14.47 -2.92 -2.12
CA ASP A 169 -14.03 -2.69 -0.74
C ASP A 169 -12.81 -1.76 -0.66
N LEU A 170 -11.86 -1.88 -1.60
CA LEU A 170 -10.72 -0.96 -1.73
C LEU A 170 -11.19 0.47 -2.05
N LEU A 171 -12.14 0.63 -2.97
CA LEU A 171 -12.74 1.93 -3.29
C LEU A 171 -13.46 2.52 -2.08
N ARG A 172 -14.27 1.72 -1.38
CA ARG A 172 -15.01 2.16 -0.20
C ARG A 172 -14.06 2.61 0.91
N SER A 173 -13.02 1.83 1.18
CA SER A 173 -12.00 2.14 2.19
C SER A 173 -11.21 3.40 1.84
N ASN A 174 -10.85 3.58 0.56
CA ASN A 174 -10.20 4.80 0.09
C ASN A 174 -11.08 6.05 0.29
N ARG A 175 -12.38 5.95 0.03
CA ARG A 175 -13.31 7.08 0.23
C ARG A 175 -13.46 7.49 1.70
N LEU A 176 -13.16 6.58 2.63
CA LEU A 176 -13.13 6.89 4.06
C LEU A 176 -11.84 7.61 4.48
N ASN A 177 -10.78 7.55 3.68
CA ASN A 177 -9.58 8.34 3.94
C ASN A 177 -9.88 9.83 3.70
N ARG A 178 -9.57 10.65 4.72
CA ARG A 178 -9.71 12.11 4.62
C ARG A 178 -8.50 12.67 3.90
N PHE A 179 -8.57 12.72 2.57
CA PHE A 179 -7.62 13.50 1.78
C PHE A 179 -7.84 14.99 2.05
N ASP A 180 -6.75 15.75 2.11
CA ASP A 180 -6.89 17.20 2.01
C ASP A 180 -7.34 17.59 0.59
N GLY A 181 -7.88 18.82 0.44
CA GLY A 181 -8.40 19.23 -0.85
C GLY A 181 -7.34 19.32 -1.95
N GLY A 182 -6.10 19.68 -1.61
CA GLY A 182 -4.98 19.76 -2.54
C GLY A 182 -4.49 18.39 -2.98
N GLU A 183 -4.34 17.45 -2.05
CA GLU A 183 -4.05 16.04 -2.32
C GLU A 183 -5.11 15.45 -3.25
N ALA A 184 -6.39 15.63 -2.93
CA ALA A 184 -7.48 15.15 -3.78
C ALA A 184 -7.40 15.76 -5.19
N LEU A 185 -7.12 17.05 -5.32
CA LEU A 185 -6.95 17.68 -6.64
C LEU A 185 -5.78 17.06 -7.42
N GLN A 186 -4.64 16.83 -6.77
CA GLN A 186 -3.48 16.20 -7.40
C GLN A 186 -3.82 14.79 -7.91
N LEU A 187 -4.58 14.00 -7.14
CA LEU A 187 -5.01 12.68 -7.55
C LEU A 187 -5.95 12.72 -8.76
N ALA A 188 -6.91 13.64 -8.77
CA ALA A 188 -7.75 13.86 -9.93
C ALA A 188 -6.94 14.24 -11.19
N VAL A 189 -5.95 15.14 -11.05
CA VAL A 189 -5.08 15.55 -12.15
C VAL A 189 -4.22 14.40 -12.64
N ASN A 190 -3.71 13.54 -11.75
CA ASN A 190 -2.94 12.36 -12.13
C ASN A 190 -3.75 11.40 -12.99
N ILE A 191 -5.01 11.16 -12.61
CA ILE A 191 -5.95 10.33 -13.40
C ILE A 191 -6.29 11.00 -14.73
N ALA A 192 -6.55 12.32 -14.72
CA ALA A 192 -6.84 13.08 -15.93
C ALA A 192 -5.68 13.07 -16.94
N SER A 193 -4.44 13.03 -16.44
CA SER A 193 -3.22 13.15 -17.24
C SER A 193 -2.69 11.81 -17.73
N SER A 194 -3.21 10.67 -17.24
CA SER A 194 -2.78 9.34 -17.68
C SER A 194 -3.37 8.89 -19.02
N GLY A 195 -4.22 9.71 -19.65
CA GLY A 195 -4.86 9.45 -20.95
C GLY A 195 -6.38 9.59 -20.86
N THR A 196 -7.09 8.85 -21.72
CA THR A 196 -8.56 8.75 -21.62
C THR A 196 -8.90 7.84 -20.44
N PRO A 197 -9.49 8.36 -19.35
CA PRO A 197 -9.75 7.54 -18.17
C PRO A 197 -10.86 6.53 -18.47
N ASP A 198 -10.71 5.30 -17.98
CA ASP A 198 -11.78 4.31 -18.04
C ASP A 198 -12.95 4.65 -17.07
N ALA A 199 -14.00 3.84 -17.05
CA ALA A 199 -15.19 4.11 -16.23
C ALA A 199 -14.88 4.20 -14.72
N VAL A 200 -13.89 3.44 -14.24
CA VAL A 200 -13.48 3.45 -12.83
C VAL A 200 -12.63 4.65 -12.52
N GLU A 201 -11.64 4.91 -13.37
CA GLU A 201 -10.79 6.08 -13.29
C GLU A 201 -11.65 7.37 -13.33
N LEU A 202 -12.68 7.44 -14.19
CA LEU A 202 -13.67 8.52 -14.21
C LEU A 202 -14.44 8.66 -12.89
N GLY A 203 -14.89 7.54 -12.30
CA GLY A 203 -15.57 7.53 -11.01
C GLY A 203 -14.69 8.08 -9.88
N LEU A 204 -13.42 7.67 -9.84
CA LEU A 204 -12.44 8.15 -8.86
C LEU A 204 -12.02 9.60 -9.10
N LEU A 205 -11.80 9.98 -10.35
CA LEU A 205 -11.53 11.37 -10.74
C LEU A 205 -12.66 12.28 -10.23
N ARG A 206 -13.92 11.92 -10.47
CA ARG A 206 -15.08 12.67 -9.98
C ARG A 206 -15.13 12.73 -8.45
N TYR A 207 -14.86 11.62 -7.77
CA TYR A 207 -14.80 11.59 -6.30
C TYR A 207 -13.73 12.56 -5.76
N TYR A 208 -12.51 12.49 -6.27
CA TYR A 208 -11.42 13.34 -5.80
C TYR A 208 -11.67 14.82 -6.11
N LEU A 209 -12.23 15.15 -7.28
CA LEU A 209 -12.62 16.52 -7.58
C LEU A 209 -13.73 17.02 -6.65
N LEU A 210 -14.69 16.18 -6.26
CA LEU A 210 -15.72 16.53 -5.28
C LEU A 210 -15.11 16.84 -3.90
N VAL A 211 -14.13 16.05 -3.45
CA VAL A 211 -13.38 16.33 -2.21
C VAL A 211 -12.62 17.65 -2.34
N ALA A 212 -11.86 17.84 -3.42
CA ALA A 212 -11.10 19.06 -3.69
C ALA A 212 -11.98 20.32 -3.80
N SER A 213 -13.21 20.19 -4.30
CA SER A 213 -14.17 21.30 -4.41
C SER A 213 -14.63 21.84 -3.05
N ARG A 214 -14.42 21.07 -1.98
CA ARG A 214 -14.72 21.45 -0.59
C ARG A 214 -13.49 21.99 0.15
N SER A 215 -12.34 22.11 -0.53
CA SER A 215 -11.12 22.68 0.05
C SER A 215 -11.36 24.08 0.59
N GLN A 216 -10.67 24.44 1.69
CA GLN A 216 -10.65 25.81 2.19
C GLN A 216 -9.84 26.73 1.27
N GLU A 217 -8.81 26.18 0.61
CA GLU A 217 -7.97 26.88 -0.36
C GLU A 217 -8.77 27.30 -1.61
N PRO A 218 -8.92 28.61 -1.90
CA PRO A 218 -9.72 29.09 -3.03
C PRO A 218 -9.21 28.60 -4.39
N GLY A 219 -7.88 28.51 -4.58
CA GLY A 219 -7.27 28.04 -5.81
C GLY A 219 -7.63 26.59 -6.12
N THR A 220 -7.47 25.72 -5.12
CA THR A 220 -7.84 24.30 -5.22
C THR A 220 -9.33 24.12 -5.53
N ARG A 221 -10.19 24.85 -4.82
CA ARG A 221 -11.65 24.80 -5.03
C ARG A 221 -12.04 25.24 -6.44
N ALA A 222 -11.47 26.34 -6.93
CA ALA A 222 -11.75 26.85 -8.27
C ALA A 222 -11.28 25.88 -9.37
N ALA A 223 -10.05 25.35 -9.24
CA ALA A 223 -9.51 24.35 -10.17
C ALA A 223 -10.39 23.09 -10.23
N ALA A 224 -10.77 22.56 -9.07
CA ALA A 224 -11.61 21.37 -8.98
C ALA A 224 -12.99 21.57 -9.62
N GLN A 225 -13.63 22.72 -9.39
CA GLN A 225 -14.92 23.04 -9.99
C GLN A 225 -14.85 23.19 -11.52
N ASN A 226 -13.76 23.77 -12.04
CA ASN A 226 -13.56 23.88 -13.48
C ASN A 226 -13.40 22.50 -14.13
N LEU A 227 -12.60 21.63 -13.51
CA LEU A 227 -12.43 20.25 -13.99
C LEU A 227 -13.73 19.44 -13.89
N LEU A 228 -14.52 19.60 -12.83
CA LEU A 228 -15.83 18.92 -12.72
C LEU A 228 -16.76 19.25 -13.89
N ARG A 229 -16.77 20.51 -14.35
CA ARG A 229 -17.55 20.89 -15.54
C ARG A 229 -16.99 20.25 -16.81
N ALA A 230 -15.67 20.24 -16.98
CA ALA A 230 -15.06 19.60 -18.15
C ALA A 230 -15.37 18.09 -18.24
N TYR A 231 -15.42 17.40 -17.08
CA TYR A 231 -15.67 15.95 -17.01
C TYR A 231 -17.15 15.57 -16.79
N SER A 232 -18.06 16.54 -16.62
CA SER A 232 -19.52 16.29 -16.66
C SER A 232 -20.04 16.14 -18.09
N ASP A 233 -19.38 16.81 -19.03
CA ASP A 233 -19.81 16.88 -20.43
C ASP A 233 -19.35 15.66 -21.23
N LEU A 234 -18.37 14.92 -20.70
CA LEU A 234 -17.98 13.59 -21.16
C LEU A 234 -19.00 12.56 -20.63
N ARG A 235 -20.13 12.40 -21.34
CA ARG A 235 -20.99 11.22 -21.15
C ARG A 235 -20.31 9.98 -21.75
N PRO A 236 -20.45 8.80 -21.12
CA PRO A 236 -20.06 7.54 -21.74
C PRO A 236 -20.86 7.29 -23.02
#